data_AF-A0A662AQM3-F1
#
_entry.id   AF-A0A662AQM3-F1
#
_cell.length_a   1.000
_cell.length_b   1.000
_cell.length_c   1.000
_cell.angle_alpha   90.00
_cell.angle_beta   90.00
_cell.angle_gamma   90.00
#
_symmetry.space_group_name_H-M   'P 1'
#
loop_
_entity.id
_entity.type
_entity.pdbx_description
1 polymer ?
#
loop_
_entity_poly.entity_id
_entity_poly.type
_entity_poly.pdbx_seq_one_letter_code
_entity_poly.pdbx_strand_id
1 'polypeptide(L)'
;LSIIHFWSLIFLYMWAGPHHLLYQALPEWVQALGVTFSIMLIAPSWGGMINGLLTLRGAWDKVRDSAVLKFFVVAVTAYGMSTFEGPMMSLRNVNQMTHFTDWTIAHTHIAGMAWNGGMAFGMLYWLLPRIFRTKLYSEKLANTHFWIATLSILVYAIPLYWSAVTQWLMLREYTPEGFLAYPNFLETLTQILPMYTLRIISGIMFLTGFLIMVYNLFKTMAAGSVEANEAAEAPALVLAGKRKPLNETIHRWMERKTVRFSIWVFVALFIGGAIQIIPMIFIKSNIPTIDTVTPYTPLELEGRDVYVKEGCYTCHSQVIRPFRWETDRYGDYSKIGEFVYDHPFLWGSRRTGPDLARAGYVNGPMYKNSAWHYNHFMDPQKMNEQSIMPRYDWFAKKDVNLDMTPNKIRAMQTLGVPYPEGFDEQAVDELLWQANQIVAELKLSGIEIEPTKEMVAMIAYMHKLGRDIEPNTNQNLDSHDTGE
;
A
#
# COMPACT_ATOMS: atom_id res chain seq x y z
N LEU A 1 30.94 -10.08 -0.62
CA LEU A 1 29.67 -9.48 -1.07
C LEU A 1 28.47 -10.16 -0.43
N SER A 2 28.31 -11.50 -0.53
CA SER A 2 27.14 -12.24 0.01
C SER A 2 26.76 -11.87 1.45
N ILE A 3 27.73 -11.96 2.37
CA ILE A 3 27.53 -11.70 3.80
C ILE A 3 27.18 -10.24 4.08
N ILE A 4 27.93 -9.32 3.48
CA ILE A 4 27.76 -7.88 3.70
C ILE A 4 26.39 -7.43 3.22
N HIS A 5 25.95 -7.89 2.04
CA HIS A 5 24.64 -7.49 1.51
C HIS A 5 23.51 -8.06 2.38
N PHE A 6 23.60 -9.32 2.82
CA PHE A 6 22.55 -9.98 3.58
C PHE A 6 22.28 -9.29 4.93
N TRP A 7 23.33 -9.05 5.72
CA TRP A 7 23.17 -8.47 7.05
C TRP A 7 22.80 -6.99 7.02
N SER A 8 23.41 -6.23 6.11
CA SER A 8 23.07 -4.82 5.93
C SER A 8 21.64 -4.66 5.43
N LEU A 9 21.17 -5.54 4.52
CA LEU A 9 19.79 -5.51 4.05
C LEU A 9 18.83 -5.76 5.20
N ILE A 10 19.00 -6.86 5.95
CA ILE A 10 18.12 -7.21 7.09
C ILE A 10 17.99 -6.06 8.10
N PHE A 11 19.12 -5.46 8.49
CA PHE A 11 19.09 -4.38 9.48
C PHE A 11 18.44 -3.11 8.95
N LEU A 12 18.86 -2.64 7.76
CA LEU A 12 18.41 -1.35 7.22
C LEU A 12 16.95 -1.40 6.76
N TYR A 13 16.44 -2.54 6.30
CA TYR A 13 15.09 -2.65 5.72
C TYR A 13 13.97 -2.38 6.73
N MET A 14 14.19 -2.70 8.00
CA MET A 14 13.21 -2.44 9.07
C MET A 14 12.88 -0.95 9.24
N TRP A 15 13.84 -0.08 8.90
CA TRP A 15 13.71 1.37 9.09
C TRP A 15 13.06 2.08 7.90
N ALA A 16 12.86 1.40 6.77
CA ALA A 16 12.39 2.03 5.54
C ALA A 16 10.88 2.34 5.55
N GLY A 17 10.09 1.68 6.41
CA GLY A 17 8.62 1.79 6.43
C GLY A 17 8.05 3.23 6.33
N PRO A 18 8.58 4.23 7.06
CA PRO A 18 8.08 5.60 7.00
C PRO A 18 8.18 6.28 5.62
N HIS A 19 8.93 5.74 4.66
CA HIS A 19 8.95 6.28 3.30
C HIS A 19 7.60 6.20 2.56
N HIS A 20 6.66 5.39 3.07
CA HIS A 20 5.29 5.29 2.56
C HIS A 20 4.41 6.42 3.09
N LEU A 21 4.86 7.13 4.11
CA LEU A 21 4.09 8.11 4.88
C LEU A 21 4.66 9.53 4.77
N LEU A 22 5.43 9.78 3.71
CA LEU A 22 6.00 11.09 3.44
C LEU A 22 4.89 12.09 3.11
N TYR A 23 5.00 13.29 3.70
CA TYR A 23 3.98 14.33 3.60
C TYR A 23 2.59 13.93 4.10
N GLN A 24 2.52 12.85 4.88
CA GLN A 24 1.32 12.50 5.62
C GLN A 24 1.42 13.03 7.06
N ALA A 25 0.46 12.66 7.88
CA ALA A 25 0.33 13.05 9.28
C ALA A 25 1.51 12.66 10.18
N LEU A 26 2.37 11.72 9.77
CA LEU A 26 3.46 11.18 10.59
C LEU A 26 4.48 12.27 11.01
N PRO A 27 5.07 12.22 12.22
CA PRO A 27 6.09 13.19 12.63
C PRO A 27 7.28 13.27 11.68
N GLU A 28 7.83 14.47 11.51
CA GLU A 28 8.86 14.75 10.50
C GLU A 28 10.15 13.95 10.72
N TRP A 29 10.54 13.72 11.98
CA TRP A 29 11.74 12.96 12.31
C TRP A 29 11.63 11.48 11.89
N VAL A 30 10.43 10.89 11.99
CA VAL A 30 10.18 9.50 11.56
C VAL A 30 10.27 9.40 10.04
N GLN A 31 9.67 10.38 9.34
CA GLN A 31 9.79 10.50 7.88
C GLN A 31 11.27 10.61 7.47
N ALA A 32 12.05 11.48 8.12
CA ALA A 32 13.47 11.68 7.82
C ALA A 32 14.29 10.39 7.99
N LEU A 33 14.07 9.62 9.06
CA LEU A 33 14.70 8.31 9.24
C LEU A 33 14.34 7.37 8.09
N GLY A 34 13.06 7.29 7.72
CA GLY A 34 12.61 6.47 6.59
C GLY A 34 13.34 6.80 5.29
N VAL A 35 13.53 8.09 4.98
CA VAL A 35 14.28 8.55 3.80
C VAL A 35 15.75 8.14 3.89
N THR A 36 16.42 8.44 5.01
CA THR A 36 17.86 8.15 5.17
C THR A 36 18.15 6.67 5.02
N PHE A 37 17.41 5.81 5.72
CA PHE A 37 17.61 4.36 5.65
C PHE A 37 17.23 3.79 4.27
N SER A 38 16.24 4.37 3.58
CA SER A 38 15.91 4.01 2.21
C SER A 38 17.04 4.27 1.22
N ILE A 39 17.73 5.42 1.33
CA ILE A 39 18.90 5.70 0.49
C ILE A 39 20.04 4.71 0.80
N MET A 40 20.29 4.44 2.09
CA MET A 40 21.32 3.48 2.50
C MET A 40 21.06 2.07 1.97
N LEU A 41 19.79 1.69 1.74
CA LEU A 41 19.40 0.39 1.20
C LEU A 41 19.84 0.14 -0.25
N ILE A 42 20.22 1.16 -1.01
CA ILE A 42 20.71 0.98 -2.39
C ILE A 42 21.93 0.05 -2.39
N ALA A 43 22.93 0.35 -1.55
CA ALA A 43 24.20 -0.37 -1.53
C ALA A 43 24.07 -1.88 -1.23
N PRO A 44 23.39 -2.32 -0.14
CA PRO A 44 23.19 -3.74 0.11
C PRO A 44 22.29 -4.38 -0.95
N SER A 45 21.23 -3.70 -1.42
CA SER A 45 20.35 -4.27 -2.44
C SER A 45 21.10 -4.54 -3.74
N TRP A 46 21.85 -3.56 -4.24
CA TRP A 46 22.70 -3.75 -5.43
C TRP A 46 23.82 -4.77 -5.20
N GLY A 47 24.26 -4.98 -3.96
CA GLY A 47 25.14 -6.10 -3.61
C GLY A 47 24.56 -7.45 -4.02
N GLY A 48 23.24 -7.65 -3.87
CA GLY A 48 22.51 -8.82 -4.35
C GLY A 48 22.49 -8.91 -5.88
N MET A 49 22.15 -7.81 -6.56
CA MET A 49 22.11 -7.74 -8.04
C MET A 49 23.48 -8.05 -8.64
N ILE A 50 24.52 -7.35 -8.19
CA ILE A 50 25.88 -7.49 -8.69
C ILE A 50 26.39 -8.92 -8.46
N ASN A 51 26.11 -9.51 -7.29
CA ASN A 51 26.47 -10.90 -7.02
C ASN A 51 25.80 -11.86 -8.02
N GLY A 52 24.50 -11.67 -8.29
CA GLY A 52 23.76 -12.47 -9.27
C GLY A 52 24.31 -12.34 -10.69
N LEU A 53 24.47 -11.11 -11.19
CA LEU A 53 24.90 -10.87 -12.58
C LEU A 53 26.39 -11.20 -12.81
N LEU A 54 27.28 -10.90 -11.86
CA LEU A 54 28.71 -11.23 -12.00
C LEU A 54 28.97 -12.75 -11.93
N THR A 55 28.06 -13.54 -11.35
CA THR A 55 28.14 -15.01 -11.39
C THR A 55 28.05 -15.53 -12.83
N LEU A 56 27.41 -14.80 -13.74
CA LEU A 56 27.32 -15.15 -15.16
C LEU A 56 28.52 -14.69 -15.99
N ARG A 57 29.54 -14.07 -15.36
CA ARG A 57 30.74 -13.62 -16.07
C ARG A 57 31.43 -14.81 -16.75
N GLY A 58 31.54 -14.74 -18.09
CA GLY A 58 32.10 -15.81 -18.91
C GLY A 58 31.08 -16.88 -19.33
N ALA A 59 29.81 -16.75 -18.98
CA ALA A 59 28.72 -17.68 -19.32
C ALA A 59 27.50 -16.96 -19.94
N TRP A 60 27.66 -15.73 -20.41
CA TRP A 60 26.59 -14.92 -20.99
C TRP A 60 26.01 -15.50 -22.29
N ASP A 61 26.83 -16.25 -23.03
CA ASP A 61 26.41 -17.04 -24.19
C ASP A 61 25.26 -18.00 -23.86
N LYS A 62 25.30 -18.63 -22.67
CA LYS A 62 24.27 -19.58 -22.22
C LYS A 62 22.92 -18.94 -21.97
N VAL A 63 22.88 -17.62 -21.69
CA VAL A 63 21.63 -16.89 -21.47
C VAL A 63 20.79 -16.86 -22.74
N ARG A 64 21.42 -16.83 -23.93
CA ARG A 64 20.67 -16.84 -25.20
C ARG A 64 19.86 -18.11 -25.38
N ASP A 65 20.38 -19.23 -24.91
CA ASP A 65 19.85 -20.55 -25.24
C ASP A 65 18.96 -21.13 -24.13
N SER A 66 19.14 -20.72 -22.86
CA SER A 66 18.36 -21.22 -21.73
C SER A 66 17.26 -20.25 -21.27
N ALA A 67 16.00 -20.68 -21.33
CA ALA A 67 14.88 -19.89 -20.80
C ALA A 67 15.00 -19.62 -19.29
N VAL A 68 15.50 -20.59 -18.53
CA VAL A 68 15.77 -20.46 -17.08
C VAL A 68 16.73 -19.30 -16.81
N LEU A 69 17.86 -19.25 -17.53
CA LEU A 69 18.85 -18.19 -17.36
C LEU A 69 18.30 -16.83 -17.78
N LYS A 70 17.48 -16.76 -18.84
CA LYS A 70 16.81 -15.51 -19.24
C LYS A 70 15.92 -14.96 -18.14
N PHE A 71 15.10 -15.82 -17.53
CA PHE A 71 14.26 -15.43 -16.40
C PHE A 71 15.09 -14.90 -15.23
N PHE A 72 16.15 -15.59 -14.83
CA PHE A 72 17.02 -15.11 -13.75
C PHE A 72 17.71 -13.79 -14.07
N VAL A 73 18.24 -13.62 -15.28
CA VAL A 73 18.89 -12.37 -15.69
C VAL A 73 17.92 -11.20 -15.68
N VAL A 74 16.75 -11.35 -16.30
CA VAL A 74 15.74 -10.28 -16.35
C VAL A 74 15.21 -9.98 -14.95
N ALA A 75 14.97 -11.02 -14.14
CA ALA A 75 14.52 -10.83 -12.77
C ALA A 75 15.54 -10.03 -11.96
N VAL A 76 16.80 -10.46 -11.94
CA VAL A 76 17.87 -9.77 -11.19
C VAL A 76 18.08 -8.33 -11.66
N THR A 77 17.93 -8.10 -12.96
CA THR A 77 17.97 -6.74 -13.54
C THR A 77 16.80 -5.89 -13.06
N ALA A 78 15.58 -6.43 -13.07
CA ALA A 78 14.40 -5.73 -12.58
C ALA A 78 14.47 -5.42 -11.08
N TYR A 79 15.10 -6.30 -10.29
CA TYR A 79 15.40 -6.00 -8.89
C TYR A 79 16.39 -4.88 -8.72
N GLY A 80 17.46 -4.86 -9.51
CA GLY A 80 18.37 -3.72 -9.54
C GLY A 80 17.65 -2.40 -9.80
N MET A 81 16.76 -2.42 -10.79
CA MET A 81 15.92 -1.28 -11.14
C MET A 81 14.97 -0.88 -10.01
N SER A 82 14.15 -1.80 -9.48
CA SER A 82 13.21 -1.50 -8.39
C SER A 82 13.93 -1.08 -7.11
N THR A 83 15.06 -1.70 -6.77
CA THR A 83 15.84 -1.34 -5.57
C THR A 83 16.67 -0.08 -5.72
N PHE A 84 16.73 0.49 -6.93
CA PHE A 84 17.18 1.86 -7.15
C PHE A 84 16.01 2.84 -7.12
N GLU A 85 14.94 2.51 -7.85
CA GLU A 85 13.73 3.33 -7.95
C GLU A 85 13.06 3.57 -6.60
N GLY A 86 12.90 2.53 -5.76
CA GLY A 86 12.27 2.65 -4.45
C GLY A 86 12.94 3.69 -3.55
N PRO A 87 14.28 3.62 -3.35
CA PRO A 87 15.02 4.67 -2.67
C PRO A 87 14.89 6.05 -3.31
N MET A 88 14.82 6.16 -4.64
CA MET A 88 14.55 7.46 -5.28
C MET A 88 13.16 7.98 -4.92
N MET A 89 12.12 7.13 -4.91
CA MET A 89 10.76 7.48 -4.49
C MET A 89 10.64 7.85 -3.01
N SER A 90 11.61 7.45 -2.19
CA SER A 90 11.69 7.87 -0.78
C SER A 90 12.22 9.28 -0.61
N LEU A 91 12.84 9.88 -1.63
CA LEU A 91 13.25 11.28 -1.55
C LEU A 91 12.01 12.17 -1.58
N ARG A 92 11.87 13.09 -0.62
CA ARG A 92 10.75 14.02 -0.49
C ARG A 92 10.35 14.68 -1.83
N ASN A 93 11.32 15.23 -2.57
CA ASN A 93 11.08 15.88 -3.86
C ASN A 93 10.60 14.94 -4.99
N VAL A 94 10.88 13.64 -4.91
CA VAL A 94 10.39 12.62 -5.86
C VAL A 94 9.07 12.04 -5.35
N ASN A 95 8.93 11.89 -4.04
CA ASN A 95 7.73 11.35 -3.41
C ASN A 95 6.50 12.23 -3.68
N GLN A 96 6.64 13.55 -3.67
CA GLN A 96 5.53 14.46 -4.02
C GLN A 96 4.90 14.13 -5.40
N MET A 97 5.69 13.62 -6.34
CA MET A 97 5.25 13.19 -7.69
C MET A 97 4.73 11.76 -7.72
N THR A 98 5.39 10.85 -7.00
CA THR A 98 5.17 9.40 -7.12
C THR A 98 4.12 8.86 -6.15
N HIS A 99 3.91 9.54 -5.02
CA HIS A 99 2.91 9.21 -4.03
C HIS A 99 1.52 9.62 -4.50
N PHE A 100 0.53 8.74 -4.28
CA PHE A 100 -0.84 8.86 -4.79
C PHE A 100 -1.02 8.81 -6.31
N THR A 101 0.05 8.55 -7.08
CA THR A 101 -0.01 8.35 -8.53
C THR A 101 0.26 6.90 -8.90
N ASP A 102 0.06 6.56 -10.18
CA ASP A 102 0.30 5.20 -10.69
C ASP A 102 1.80 4.81 -10.72
N TRP A 103 2.72 5.71 -10.35
CA TRP A 103 4.16 5.41 -10.28
C TRP A 103 4.41 4.31 -9.24
N THR A 104 3.78 4.42 -8.07
CA THR A 104 3.87 3.42 -7.00
C THR A 104 3.40 2.04 -7.48
N ILE A 105 2.42 2.02 -8.38
CA ILE A 105 1.89 0.79 -8.97
C ILE A 105 2.86 0.23 -10.01
N ALA A 106 3.45 1.05 -10.88
CA ALA A 106 4.50 0.64 -11.81
C ALA A 106 5.69 0.01 -11.06
N HIS A 107 6.21 0.72 -10.05
CA HIS A 107 7.30 0.27 -9.19
C HIS A 107 7.03 -1.11 -8.58
N THR A 108 5.86 -1.27 -7.95
CA THR A 108 5.46 -2.53 -7.30
C THR A 108 5.35 -3.67 -8.30
N HIS A 109 4.88 -3.42 -9.54
CA HIS A 109 4.72 -4.47 -10.54
C HIS A 109 6.02 -4.84 -11.24
N ILE A 110 6.99 -3.93 -11.37
CA ILE A 110 8.35 -4.33 -11.78
C ILE A 110 8.95 -5.27 -10.73
N ALA A 111 8.83 -4.94 -9.44
CA ALA A 111 9.32 -5.81 -8.37
C ALA A 111 8.55 -7.15 -8.31
N GLY A 112 7.22 -7.11 -8.43
CA GLY A 112 6.35 -8.29 -8.29
C GLY A 112 6.36 -9.21 -9.52
N MET A 113 6.18 -8.67 -10.72
CA MET A 113 6.06 -9.46 -11.94
C MET A 113 7.43 -9.83 -12.51
N ALA A 114 8.37 -8.88 -12.57
CA ALA A 114 9.65 -9.09 -13.23
C ALA A 114 10.67 -9.74 -12.31
N TRP A 115 10.87 -9.21 -11.09
CA TRP A 115 11.79 -9.81 -10.13
C TRP A 115 11.19 -11.04 -9.44
N ASN A 116 10.15 -10.90 -8.61
CA ASN A 116 9.61 -12.03 -7.84
C ASN A 116 9.06 -13.13 -8.78
N GLY A 117 8.21 -12.73 -9.72
CA GLY A 117 7.65 -13.63 -10.74
C GLY A 117 8.74 -14.28 -11.57
N GLY A 118 9.65 -13.50 -12.15
CA GLY A 118 10.75 -14.02 -12.97
C GLY A 118 11.67 -15.00 -12.21
N MET A 119 12.04 -14.68 -10.96
CA MET A 119 12.81 -15.59 -10.11
C MET A 119 12.05 -16.90 -9.88
N ALA A 120 10.78 -16.83 -9.49
CA ALA A 120 9.95 -18.00 -9.25
C ALA A 120 9.78 -18.86 -10.52
N PHE A 121 9.54 -18.23 -11.67
CA PHE A 121 9.41 -18.94 -12.95
C PHE A 121 10.70 -19.67 -13.33
N GLY A 122 11.85 -18.98 -13.26
CA GLY A 122 13.16 -19.58 -13.50
C GLY A 122 13.45 -20.74 -12.55
N MET A 123 13.15 -20.58 -11.25
CA MET A 123 13.29 -21.63 -10.25
C MET A 123 12.41 -22.85 -10.58
N LEU A 124 11.14 -22.66 -10.90
CA LEU A 124 10.23 -23.77 -11.20
C LEU A 124 10.64 -24.54 -12.46
N TYR A 125 11.02 -23.84 -13.53
CA TYR A 125 11.52 -24.47 -14.74
C TYR A 125 12.83 -25.25 -14.52
N TRP A 126 13.63 -24.86 -13.53
CA TRP A 126 14.85 -25.58 -13.17
C TRP A 126 14.60 -26.75 -12.21
N LEU A 127 13.74 -26.53 -11.21
CA LEU A 127 13.52 -27.42 -10.07
C LEU A 127 12.62 -28.60 -10.43
N LEU A 128 11.48 -28.37 -11.08
CA LEU A 128 10.50 -29.42 -11.30
C LEU A 128 11.01 -30.56 -12.20
N PRO A 129 11.71 -30.32 -13.33
CA PRO A 129 12.31 -31.41 -14.10
C PRO A 129 13.27 -32.27 -13.26
N ARG A 130 13.99 -31.66 -12.30
CA ARG A 130 14.92 -32.39 -11.41
C ARG A 130 14.19 -33.24 -10.38
N ILE A 131 13.18 -32.69 -9.72
CA ILE A 131 12.37 -33.42 -8.74
C ILE A 131 11.69 -34.63 -9.38
N PHE A 132 11.16 -34.45 -10.58
CA PHE A 132 10.47 -35.51 -11.33
C PHE A 132 11.42 -36.35 -12.21
N ARG A 133 12.75 -36.12 -12.08
CA ARG A 133 13.83 -36.82 -12.79
C ARG A 133 13.58 -36.98 -14.30
N THR A 134 13.13 -35.91 -14.92
CA THR A 134 12.79 -35.86 -16.34
C THR A 134 13.33 -34.58 -16.98
N LYS A 135 13.17 -34.47 -18.30
CA LYS A 135 13.49 -33.24 -19.03
C LYS A 135 12.27 -32.34 -19.05
N LEU A 136 12.49 -31.04 -19.12
CA LEU A 136 11.41 -30.09 -19.33
C LEU A 136 10.66 -30.47 -20.62
N TYR A 137 9.33 -30.52 -20.55
CA TYR A 137 8.49 -30.95 -21.67
C TYR A 137 8.75 -30.14 -22.95
N SER A 138 8.91 -28.81 -22.84
CA SER A 138 9.25 -27.96 -23.98
C SER A 138 10.05 -26.71 -23.59
N GLU A 139 11.29 -26.64 -24.05
CA GLU A 139 12.12 -25.42 -23.97
C GLU A 139 11.54 -24.27 -24.81
N LYS A 140 10.86 -24.59 -25.92
CA LYS A 140 10.22 -23.58 -26.77
C LYS A 140 9.09 -22.88 -26.02
N LEU A 141 8.24 -23.63 -25.31
CA LEU A 141 7.16 -23.04 -24.49
C LEU A 141 7.70 -22.19 -23.34
N ALA A 142 8.80 -22.62 -22.69
CA ALA A 142 9.45 -21.81 -21.66
C ALA A 142 10.02 -20.50 -22.22
N ASN A 143 10.62 -20.53 -23.42
CA ASN A 143 11.07 -19.32 -24.12
C ASN A 143 9.90 -18.43 -24.55
N THR A 144 8.79 -19.00 -25.02
CA THR A 144 7.58 -18.23 -25.35
C THR A 144 7.01 -17.54 -24.11
N HIS A 145 6.90 -18.26 -22.99
CA HIS A 145 6.50 -17.67 -21.72
C HIS A 145 7.44 -16.53 -21.32
N PHE A 146 8.76 -16.72 -21.39
CA PHE A 146 9.74 -15.68 -21.09
C PHE A 146 9.47 -14.38 -21.87
N TRP A 147 9.29 -14.47 -23.18
CA TRP A 147 9.07 -13.28 -24.01
C TRP A 147 7.74 -12.61 -23.73
N ILE A 148 6.67 -13.38 -23.57
CA ILE A 148 5.34 -12.83 -23.24
C ILE A 148 5.37 -12.12 -21.89
N ALA A 149 5.94 -12.77 -20.86
CA ALA A 149 6.06 -12.18 -19.53
C ALA A 149 6.93 -10.91 -19.56
N THR A 150 8.09 -10.95 -20.22
CA THR A 150 8.98 -9.79 -20.32
C THR A 150 8.32 -8.62 -21.05
N LEU A 151 7.67 -8.88 -22.18
CA LEU A 151 6.96 -7.84 -22.93
C LEU A 151 5.78 -7.28 -22.13
N SER A 152 5.03 -8.14 -21.42
CA SER A 152 3.92 -7.68 -20.59
C SER A 152 4.38 -6.70 -19.51
N ILE A 153 5.55 -6.91 -18.89
CA ILE A 153 6.09 -5.98 -17.88
C ILE A 153 6.32 -4.60 -18.50
N LEU A 154 6.84 -4.51 -19.72
CA LEU A 154 7.04 -3.24 -20.42
C LEU A 154 5.71 -2.55 -20.75
N VAL A 155 4.74 -3.32 -21.26
CA VAL A 155 3.36 -2.84 -21.54
C VAL A 155 2.62 -2.47 -20.25
N TYR A 156 3.05 -2.97 -19.09
CA TYR A 156 2.52 -2.59 -17.79
C TYR A 156 3.16 -1.29 -17.27
N ALA A 157 4.49 -1.28 -17.18
CA ALA A 157 5.23 -0.24 -16.46
C ALA A 157 5.23 1.09 -17.23
N ILE A 158 5.49 1.08 -18.54
CA ILE A 158 5.63 2.31 -19.33
C ILE A 158 4.33 3.14 -19.31
N PRO A 159 3.15 2.57 -19.57
CA PRO A 159 1.91 3.34 -19.50
C PRO A 159 1.60 3.85 -18.09
N LEU A 160 1.97 3.13 -17.03
CA LEU A 160 1.74 3.58 -15.67
C LEU A 160 2.71 4.69 -15.24
N TYR A 161 3.95 4.69 -15.71
CA TYR A 161 4.85 5.84 -15.55
C TYR A 161 4.29 7.07 -16.28
N TRP A 162 3.77 6.88 -17.50
CA TRP A 162 3.13 7.96 -18.24
C TRP A 162 1.89 8.48 -17.49
N SER A 163 1.01 7.58 -17.03
CA SER A 163 -0.15 7.92 -16.20
C SER A 163 0.26 8.77 -15.00
N ALA A 164 1.31 8.35 -14.29
CA ALA A 164 1.77 9.04 -13.10
C ALA A 164 2.29 10.46 -13.37
N VAL A 165 3.05 10.64 -14.46
CA VAL A 165 3.51 11.96 -14.88
C VAL A 165 2.32 12.84 -15.26
N THR A 166 1.34 12.31 -16.01
CA THR A 166 0.10 13.02 -16.33
C THR A 166 -0.66 13.42 -15.07
N GLN A 167 -0.84 12.50 -14.12
CA GLN A 167 -1.49 12.78 -12.83
C GLN A 167 -0.77 13.90 -12.07
N TRP A 168 0.55 13.80 -11.92
CA TRP A 168 1.33 14.80 -11.20
C TRP A 168 1.27 16.18 -11.85
N LEU A 169 1.38 16.26 -13.17
CA LEU A 169 1.32 17.53 -13.91
C LEU A 169 -0.06 18.17 -13.78
N MET A 170 -1.13 17.42 -14.07
CA MET A 170 -2.50 17.96 -14.02
C MET A 170 -2.93 18.35 -12.61
N LEU A 171 -2.64 17.50 -11.60
CA LEU A 171 -3.14 17.74 -10.24
C LEU A 171 -2.56 19.00 -9.60
N ARG A 172 -1.36 19.43 -10.02
CA ARG A 172 -0.65 20.60 -9.49
C ARG A 172 -0.75 21.86 -10.35
N GLU A 173 -1.38 21.78 -11.52
CA GLU A 173 -1.38 22.88 -12.47
C GLU A 173 -2.29 24.02 -12.02
N TYR A 174 -1.77 25.24 -12.12
CA TYR A 174 -2.49 26.47 -11.84
C TYR A 174 -2.55 27.35 -13.09
N THR A 175 -3.68 28.02 -13.28
CA THR A 175 -3.81 29.08 -14.29
C THR A 175 -3.00 30.32 -13.88
N PRO A 176 -2.67 31.24 -14.80
CA PRO A 176 -1.98 32.48 -14.46
C PRO A 176 -2.69 33.33 -13.39
N GLU A 177 -4.00 33.18 -13.27
CA GLU A 177 -4.86 33.86 -12.28
C GLU A 177 -4.79 33.21 -10.89
N GLY A 178 -4.11 32.06 -10.74
CA GLY A 178 -3.90 31.40 -9.46
C GLY A 178 -4.98 30.40 -9.05
N PHE A 179 -5.84 29.96 -9.98
CA PHE A 179 -6.80 28.87 -9.77
C PHE A 179 -6.25 27.53 -10.25
N LEU A 180 -6.72 26.42 -9.67
CA LEU A 180 -6.40 25.09 -10.19
C LEU A 180 -6.92 24.95 -11.62
N ALA A 181 -6.05 24.55 -12.55
CA ALA A 181 -6.44 24.34 -13.95
C ALA A 181 -7.41 23.16 -14.10
N TYR A 182 -7.24 22.13 -13.26
CA TYR A 182 -8.07 20.93 -13.24
C TYR A 182 -8.64 20.71 -11.84
N PRO A 183 -9.65 21.47 -11.36
CA PRO A 183 -10.15 21.38 -9.98
C PRO A 183 -10.96 20.09 -9.73
N ASN A 184 -11.58 19.52 -10.76
CA ASN A 184 -12.27 18.24 -10.66
C ASN A 184 -11.29 17.07 -10.87
N PHE A 185 -11.18 16.19 -9.87
CA PHE A 185 -10.29 15.02 -9.94
C PHE A 185 -10.62 14.10 -11.13
N LEU A 186 -11.88 14.05 -11.55
CA LEU A 186 -12.32 13.18 -12.64
C LEU A 186 -11.69 13.55 -13.99
N GLU A 187 -11.35 14.82 -14.21
CA GLU A 187 -10.66 15.26 -15.42
C GLU A 187 -9.30 14.56 -15.54
N THR A 188 -8.52 14.52 -14.46
CA THR A 188 -7.26 13.77 -14.46
C THR A 188 -7.48 12.27 -14.64
N LEU A 189 -8.50 11.70 -13.98
CA LEU A 189 -8.79 10.27 -14.05
C LEU A 189 -9.17 9.81 -15.46
N THR A 190 -9.99 10.61 -16.16
CA THR A 190 -10.43 10.29 -17.53
C THR A 190 -9.29 10.34 -18.53
N GLN A 191 -8.32 11.25 -18.35
CA GLN A 191 -7.13 11.34 -19.21
C GLN A 191 -6.24 10.10 -19.13
N ILE A 192 -6.22 9.40 -17.99
CA ILE A 192 -5.35 8.23 -17.80
C ILE A 192 -6.02 6.88 -18.10
N LEU A 193 -7.31 6.87 -18.45
CA LEU A 193 -8.02 5.63 -18.81
C LEU A 193 -7.36 4.83 -19.95
N PRO A 194 -6.78 5.44 -21.01
CA PRO A 194 -6.06 4.67 -22.03
C PRO A 194 -4.90 3.85 -21.45
N MET A 195 -4.21 4.36 -20.43
CA MET A 195 -3.12 3.66 -19.74
C MET A 195 -3.66 2.47 -18.95
N TYR A 196 -4.88 2.55 -18.41
CA TYR A 196 -5.54 1.42 -17.75
C TYR A 196 -5.97 0.33 -18.73
N THR A 197 -6.36 0.68 -19.95
CA THR A 197 -6.59 -0.31 -21.00
C THR A 197 -5.31 -1.08 -21.33
N LEU A 198 -4.18 -0.39 -21.48
CA LEU A 198 -2.88 -1.04 -21.69
C LEU A 198 -2.45 -1.91 -20.50
N ARG A 199 -2.74 -1.47 -19.28
CA ARG A 199 -2.55 -2.25 -18.06
C ARG A 199 -3.34 -3.57 -18.09
N ILE A 200 -4.60 -3.54 -18.52
CA ILE A 200 -5.44 -4.76 -18.66
C ILE A 200 -4.85 -5.69 -19.72
N ILE A 201 -4.48 -5.15 -20.89
CA ILE A 201 -3.84 -5.93 -21.97
C ILE A 201 -2.58 -6.63 -21.45
N SER A 202 -1.73 -5.90 -20.72
CA SER A 202 -0.55 -6.48 -20.09
C SER A 202 -0.90 -7.58 -19.09
N GLY A 203 -1.92 -7.39 -18.24
CA GLY A 203 -2.38 -8.42 -17.30
C GLY A 203 -2.80 -9.71 -18.01
N ILE A 204 -3.52 -9.60 -19.13
CA ILE A 204 -3.92 -10.75 -19.97
C ILE A 204 -2.68 -11.44 -20.58
N MET A 205 -1.71 -10.66 -21.07
CA MET A 205 -0.45 -11.21 -21.59
C MET A 205 0.31 -11.99 -20.52
N PHE A 206 0.50 -11.40 -19.33
CA PHE A 206 1.21 -12.05 -18.23
C PHE A 206 0.49 -13.32 -17.76
N LEU A 207 -0.85 -13.27 -17.62
CA LEU A 207 -1.66 -14.44 -17.30
C LEU A 207 -1.53 -15.53 -18.36
N THR A 208 -1.53 -15.18 -19.64
CA THR A 208 -1.32 -16.13 -20.74
C THR A 208 0.05 -16.81 -20.63
N GLY A 209 1.10 -16.02 -20.34
CA GLY A 209 2.43 -16.55 -20.05
C GLY A 209 2.42 -17.54 -18.87
N PHE A 210 1.76 -17.19 -17.78
CA PHE A 210 1.61 -18.05 -16.62
C PHE A 210 0.87 -19.35 -16.94
N LEU A 211 -0.20 -19.32 -17.74
CA LEU A 211 -0.92 -20.52 -18.17
C LEU A 211 -0.04 -21.43 -19.04
N ILE A 212 0.78 -20.86 -19.93
CA ILE A 212 1.78 -21.61 -20.71
C ILE A 212 2.78 -22.31 -19.78
N MET A 213 3.22 -21.63 -18.72
CA MET A 213 4.09 -22.24 -17.70
C MET A 213 3.41 -23.41 -17.01
N VAL A 214 2.21 -23.21 -16.48
CA VAL A 214 1.45 -24.24 -15.77
C VAL A 214 1.29 -25.47 -16.66
N TYR A 215 0.90 -25.28 -17.92
CA TYR A 215 0.78 -26.37 -18.90
C TYR A 215 2.12 -27.10 -19.11
N ASN A 216 3.20 -26.36 -19.37
CA ASN A 216 4.52 -26.94 -19.62
C ASN A 216 5.05 -27.74 -18.41
N LEU A 217 4.90 -27.18 -17.22
CA LEU A 217 5.31 -27.83 -15.97
C LEU A 217 4.43 -29.04 -15.65
N PHE A 218 3.11 -28.95 -15.85
CA PHE A 218 2.20 -30.09 -15.69
C PHE A 218 2.59 -31.26 -16.60
N LYS A 219 2.84 -31.00 -17.89
CA LYS A 219 3.30 -32.03 -18.83
C LYS A 219 4.66 -32.60 -18.46
N THR A 220 5.54 -31.78 -17.89
CA THR A 220 6.84 -32.23 -17.36
C THR A 220 6.64 -33.18 -16.19
N MET A 221 5.86 -32.80 -15.19
CA MET A 221 5.58 -33.65 -14.02
C MET A 221 4.90 -34.97 -14.41
N ALA A 222 3.94 -34.92 -15.33
CA ALA A 222 3.23 -36.10 -15.82
C ALA A 222 4.12 -37.09 -16.60
N ALA A 223 5.26 -36.63 -17.15
CA ALA A 223 6.21 -37.47 -17.87
C ALA A 223 7.31 -38.05 -16.96
N GLY A 224 7.40 -37.60 -15.72
CA GLY A 224 8.42 -38.00 -14.76
C GLY A 224 7.87 -38.79 -13.57
N SER A 225 8.75 -39.14 -12.64
CA SER A 225 8.40 -39.79 -11.39
C SER A 225 9.24 -39.23 -10.26
N VAL A 226 8.66 -39.16 -9.06
CA VAL A 226 9.34 -38.64 -7.87
C VAL A 226 9.86 -39.82 -7.06
N GLU A 227 11.15 -39.78 -6.71
CA GLU A 227 11.69 -40.68 -5.69
C GLU A 227 11.62 -40.01 -4.32
N ALA A 228 10.98 -40.69 -3.36
CA ALA A 228 10.80 -40.16 -2.01
C ALA A 228 12.11 -40.08 -1.22
N ASN A 229 13.07 -40.95 -1.52
CA ASN A 229 14.35 -41.02 -0.83
C ASN A 229 15.48 -41.08 -1.87
N GLU A 230 16.38 -40.10 -1.82
CA GLU A 230 17.61 -40.08 -2.61
C GLU A 230 18.80 -40.14 -1.66
N ALA A 231 19.78 -41.00 -1.96
CA ALA A 231 21.03 -41.03 -1.21
C ALA A 231 21.78 -39.72 -1.46
N ALA A 232 21.83 -38.85 -0.45
CA ALA A 232 22.56 -37.60 -0.51
C ALA A 232 23.91 -37.75 0.18
N GLU A 233 24.98 -37.32 -0.48
CA GLU A 233 26.31 -37.23 0.11
C GLU A 233 26.66 -35.75 0.30
N ALA A 234 27.17 -35.42 1.49
CA ALA A 234 27.75 -34.12 1.78
C ALA A 234 29.26 -34.27 1.95
N PRO A 235 30.06 -33.24 1.60
CA PRO A 235 31.47 -33.22 1.96
C PRO A 235 31.62 -33.49 3.46
N ALA A 236 32.66 -34.24 3.84
CA ALA A 236 32.93 -34.55 5.23
C ALA A 236 32.94 -33.26 6.07
N LEU A 237 32.21 -33.26 7.19
CA LEU A 237 32.13 -32.09 8.07
C LEU A 237 33.53 -31.73 8.58
N VAL A 238 34.08 -30.62 8.08
CA VAL A 238 35.33 -30.09 8.62
C VAL A 238 35.03 -29.41 9.95
N LEU A 239 35.41 -30.06 11.05
CA LEU A 239 35.27 -29.49 12.39
C LEU A 239 36.07 -28.20 12.48
N ALA A 240 35.38 -27.08 12.67
CA ALA A 240 36.02 -25.79 12.87
C ALA A 240 36.84 -25.84 14.17
N GLY A 241 38.17 -25.78 14.08
CA GLY A 241 39.07 -25.76 15.23
C GLY A 241 38.90 -24.52 16.12
N LYS A 242 39.74 -24.38 17.17
CA LYS A 242 39.71 -23.22 18.07
C LYS A 242 39.92 -21.90 17.29
N ARG A 243 39.34 -20.79 17.81
CA ARG A 243 39.49 -19.44 17.24
C ARG A 243 40.98 -19.10 17.10
N LYS A 244 41.37 -18.52 15.96
CA LYS A 244 42.75 -18.03 15.71
C LYS A 244 42.75 -16.51 15.52
N PRO A 245 42.85 -15.70 16.60
CA PRO A 245 42.60 -14.26 16.56
C PRO A 245 43.46 -13.49 15.56
N LEU A 246 44.70 -13.97 15.31
CA LEU A 246 45.64 -13.36 14.36
C LEU A 246 45.12 -13.37 12.91
N ASN A 247 44.34 -14.38 12.53
CA ASN A 247 43.90 -14.59 11.14
C ASN A 247 42.37 -14.56 11.00
N GLU A 248 41.65 -14.27 12.08
CA GLU A 248 40.20 -14.39 12.15
C GLU A 248 39.56 -13.20 12.86
N THR A 249 38.68 -12.50 12.13
CA THR A 249 37.87 -11.42 12.66
C THR A 249 36.85 -11.94 13.68
N ILE A 250 36.44 -11.07 14.61
CA ILE A 250 35.38 -11.38 15.59
C ILE A 250 34.10 -11.82 14.87
N HIS A 251 33.76 -11.16 13.76
CA HIS A 251 32.61 -11.52 12.91
C HIS A 251 32.68 -12.99 12.46
N ARG A 252 33.79 -13.40 11.84
CA ARG A 252 33.95 -14.76 11.32
C ARG A 252 33.87 -15.81 12.43
N TRP A 253 34.39 -15.50 13.61
CA TRP A 253 34.27 -16.37 14.78
C TRP A 253 32.82 -16.54 15.26
N MET A 254 32.03 -15.46 15.27
CA MET A 254 30.63 -15.53 15.65
C MET A 254 29.79 -16.30 14.63
N GLU A 255 30.08 -16.12 13.34
CA GLU A 255 29.39 -16.76 12.21
C GLU A 255 29.60 -18.29 12.16
N ARG A 256 30.72 -18.81 12.69
CA ARG A 256 30.99 -20.26 12.71
C ARG A 256 29.87 -21.10 13.33
N LYS A 257 29.09 -20.51 14.24
CA LYS A 257 27.95 -21.18 14.88
C LYS A 257 26.69 -20.41 14.55
N THR A 258 25.95 -20.89 13.55
CA THR A 258 24.71 -20.28 13.06
C THR A 258 23.77 -19.90 14.21
N VAL A 259 23.50 -20.83 15.14
CA VAL A 259 22.62 -20.57 16.30
C VAL A 259 23.09 -19.37 17.14
N ARG A 260 24.40 -19.26 17.41
CA ARG A 260 24.94 -18.14 18.20
C ARG A 260 24.79 -16.83 17.45
N PHE A 261 25.10 -16.82 16.17
CA PHE A 261 24.99 -15.62 15.35
C PHE A 261 23.52 -15.18 15.23
N SER A 262 22.59 -16.12 15.01
CA SER A 262 21.15 -15.87 14.97
C SER A 262 20.61 -15.23 16.25
N ILE A 263 21.12 -15.63 17.43
CA ILE A 263 20.74 -14.98 18.70
C ILE A 263 21.16 -13.51 18.71
N TRP A 264 22.38 -13.19 18.30
CA TRP A 264 22.86 -11.80 18.27
C TRP A 264 22.12 -10.95 17.23
N VAL A 265 21.78 -11.54 16.09
CA VAL A 265 20.93 -10.90 15.09
C VAL A 265 19.56 -10.61 15.70
N PHE A 266 18.94 -11.59 16.34
CA PHE A 266 17.65 -11.40 17.01
C PHE A 266 17.72 -10.26 18.03
N VAL A 267 18.76 -10.22 18.86
CA VAL A 267 18.96 -9.13 19.83
C VAL A 267 19.10 -7.79 19.11
N ALA A 268 19.88 -7.70 18.03
CA ALA A 268 20.04 -6.47 17.26
C ALA A 268 18.72 -6.00 16.61
N LEU A 269 17.95 -6.93 16.03
CA LEU A 269 16.63 -6.63 15.45
C LEU A 269 15.62 -6.23 16.52
N PHE A 270 15.63 -6.91 17.67
CA PHE A 270 14.80 -6.57 18.81
C PHE A 270 15.09 -5.17 19.34
N ILE A 271 16.37 -4.81 19.49
CA ILE A 271 16.78 -3.45 19.90
C ILE A 271 16.32 -2.42 18.86
N GLY A 272 16.52 -2.69 17.57
CA GLY A 272 16.06 -1.81 16.48
C GLY A 272 14.55 -1.59 16.52
N GLY A 273 13.77 -2.68 16.62
CA GLY A 273 12.32 -2.62 16.74
C GLY A 273 11.85 -1.92 18.02
N ALA A 274 12.52 -2.15 19.15
CA ALA A 274 12.23 -1.49 20.41
C ALA A 274 12.47 0.03 20.31
N ILE A 275 13.56 0.47 19.69
CA ILE A 275 13.86 1.90 19.44
C ILE A 275 12.80 2.53 18.53
N GLN A 276 12.23 1.79 17.58
CA GLN A 276 11.20 2.29 16.68
C GLN A 276 9.82 2.40 17.38
N ILE A 277 9.46 1.41 18.21
CA ILE A 277 8.11 1.27 18.78
C ILE A 277 7.97 2.00 20.12
N ILE A 278 8.93 1.84 21.04
CA ILE A 278 8.81 2.34 22.42
C ILE A 278 8.61 3.87 22.45
N PRO A 279 9.41 4.69 21.74
CA PRO A 279 9.20 6.14 21.74
C PRO A 279 7.82 6.55 21.23
N MET A 280 7.26 5.83 20.26
CA MET A 280 5.93 6.15 19.72
C MET A 280 4.80 5.84 20.71
N ILE A 281 4.96 4.84 21.57
CA ILE A 281 3.96 4.48 22.59
C ILE A 281 4.03 5.43 23.81
N PHE A 282 5.24 5.77 24.27
CA PHE A 282 5.41 6.45 25.56
C PHE A 282 5.58 7.97 25.47
N ILE A 283 5.99 8.51 24.32
CA ILE A 283 6.17 9.95 24.15
C ILE A 283 4.89 10.54 23.57
N LYS A 284 3.99 11.01 24.44
CA LYS A 284 2.69 11.58 24.05
C LYS A 284 2.81 12.74 23.04
N SER A 285 3.89 13.51 23.07
CA SER A 285 4.13 14.59 22.10
C SER A 285 4.34 14.09 20.66
N ASN A 286 4.59 12.79 20.45
CA ASN A 286 4.67 12.20 19.10
C ASN A 286 3.29 11.98 18.47
N ILE A 287 2.21 11.97 19.27
CA ILE A 287 0.83 11.77 18.83
C ILE A 287 -0.03 12.89 19.46
N PRO A 288 0.11 14.15 18.98
CA PRO A 288 -0.74 15.23 19.44
C PRO A 288 -2.21 14.91 19.16
N THR A 289 -3.03 14.92 20.21
CA THR A 289 -4.49 14.81 20.12
C THR A 289 -5.09 16.17 19.77
N ILE A 290 -6.22 16.17 19.08
CA ILE A 290 -7.00 17.39 18.81
C ILE A 290 -8.25 17.31 19.67
N ASP A 291 -8.45 18.29 20.55
CA ASP A 291 -9.52 18.25 21.57
C ASP A 291 -10.93 18.23 20.96
N THR A 292 -11.10 18.75 19.74
CA THR A 292 -12.40 18.75 19.05
C THR A 292 -12.73 17.40 18.40
N VAL A 293 -11.74 16.51 18.22
CA VAL A 293 -11.94 15.20 17.60
C VAL A 293 -12.62 14.28 18.62
N THR A 294 -13.79 13.77 18.25
CA THR A 294 -14.66 12.94 19.08
C THR A 294 -14.70 11.50 18.56
N PRO A 295 -14.90 10.50 19.45
CA PRO A 295 -15.14 9.12 19.03
C PRO A 295 -16.29 9.01 18.04
N TYR A 296 -16.20 8.04 17.12
CA TYR A 296 -17.29 7.75 16.19
C TYR A 296 -18.58 7.41 16.94
N THR A 297 -19.73 7.92 16.51
CA THR A 297 -21.00 7.38 16.99
C THR A 297 -21.14 5.90 16.58
N PRO A 298 -22.04 5.12 17.20
CA PRO A 298 -22.28 3.74 16.78
C PRO A 298 -22.63 3.59 15.30
N LEU A 299 -23.42 4.51 14.73
CA LEU A 299 -23.78 4.50 13.31
C LEU A 299 -22.59 4.85 12.40
N GLU A 300 -21.79 5.84 12.78
CA GLU A 300 -20.56 6.20 12.05
C GLU A 300 -19.54 5.06 12.05
N LEU A 301 -19.43 4.33 13.16
CA LEU A 301 -18.58 3.15 13.28
C LEU A 301 -19.06 2.03 12.35
N GLU A 302 -20.37 1.76 12.28
CA GLU A 302 -20.92 0.82 11.29
C GLU A 302 -20.63 1.28 9.85
N GLY A 303 -20.78 2.58 9.56
CA GLY A 303 -20.47 3.15 8.24
C GLY A 303 -19.00 3.02 7.86
N ARG A 304 -18.11 3.23 8.83
CA ARG A 304 -16.66 3.01 8.69
C ARG A 304 -16.35 1.55 8.39
N ASP A 305 -16.99 0.62 9.09
CA ASP A 305 -16.82 -0.82 8.83
C ASP A 305 -17.27 -1.20 7.41
N VAL A 306 -18.38 -0.64 6.93
CA VAL A 306 -18.82 -0.83 5.54
C VAL A 306 -17.78 -0.24 4.57
N TYR A 307 -17.25 0.95 4.84
CA TYR A 307 -16.23 1.60 4.02
C TYR A 307 -14.94 0.77 3.91
N VAL A 308 -14.53 0.13 5.00
CA VAL A 308 -13.38 -0.79 5.02
C VAL A 308 -13.71 -2.10 4.31
N LYS A 309 -14.87 -2.71 4.61
CA LYS A 309 -15.34 -3.98 4.02
C LYS A 309 -15.36 -3.93 2.49
N GLU A 310 -15.78 -2.79 1.95
CA GLU A 310 -15.96 -2.59 0.51
C GLU A 310 -14.69 -2.02 -0.16
N GLY A 311 -13.62 -1.80 0.61
CA GLY A 311 -12.32 -1.38 0.07
C GLY A 311 -12.29 0.06 -0.45
N CYS A 312 -13.19 0.93 0.01
CA CYS A 312 -13.30 2.31 -0.48
C CYS A 312 -11.99 3.11 -0.27
N TYR A 313 -11.26 2.81 0.80
CA TYR A 313 -9.95 3.41 1.13
C TYR A 313 -8.88 3.17 0.05
N THR A 314 -9.03 2.14 -0.79
CA THR A 314 -8.08 1.85 -1.88
C THR A 314 -8.15 2.88 -3.02
N CYS A 315 -9.30 3.55 -3.16
CA CYS A 315 -9.52 4.63 -4.12
C CYS A 315 -9.38 6.01 -3.47
N HIS A 316 -9.84 6.13 -2.22
CA HIS A 316 -9.96 7.37 -1.45
C HIS A 316 -9.02 7.30 -0.24
N SER A 317 -7.77 7.74 -0.42
CA SER A 317 -6.64 7.58 0.52
C SER A 317 -6.82 8.07 1.97
N GLN A 318 -7.92 8.79 2.26
CA GLN A 318 -8.25 9.42 3.54
C GLN A 318 -7.15 10.32 4.13
N VAL A 319 -6.30 10.90 3.27
CA VAL A 319 -5.17 11.73 3.70
C VAL A 319 -4.92 12.82 2.66
N ILE A 320 -4.98 14.07 3.10
CA ILE A 320 -4.64 15.25 2.31
C ILE A 320 -3.22 15.70 2.66
N ARG A 321 -2.35 15.82 1.66
CA ARG A 321 -0.96 16.28 1.86
C ARG A 321 -0.89 17.81 2.01
N PRO A 322 0.13 18.35 2.70
CA PRO A 322 0.33 19.79 2.90
C PRO A 322 0.88 20.49 1.64
N PHE A 323 0.29 20.20 0.48
CA PHE A 323 0.57 20.88 -0.78
C PHE A 323 -0.59 21.76 -1.15
N ARG A 324 -0.29 22.98 -1.62
CA ARG A 324 -1.32 23.96 -2.00
C ARG A 324 -2.37 23.38 -2.97
N TRP A 325 -1.94 22.60 -3.96
CA TRP A 325 -2.84 22.01 -4.96
C TRP A 325 -3.73 20.87 -4.44
N GLU A 326 -3.41 20.32 -3.27
CA GLU A 326 -4.31 19.41 -2.56
C GLU A 326 -5.21 20.17 -1.60
N THR A 327 -4.67 21.16 -0.89
CA THR A 327 -5.47 21.92 0.08
C THR A 327 -6.52 22.80 -0.60
N ASP A 328 -6.18 23.43 -1.74
CA ASP A 328 -7.13 24.22 -2.54
C ASP A 328 -8.24 23.34 -3.13
N ARG A 329 -7.98 22.03 -3.29
CA ARG A 329 -8.91 21.08 -3.90
C ARG A 329 -9.83 20.40 -2.89
N TYR A 330 -9.28 19.97 -1.76
CA TYR A 330 -9.97 19.10 -0.80
C TYR A 330 -10.26 19.78 0.54
N GLY A 331 -9.55 20.85 0.89
CA GLY A 331 -9.57 21.48 2.22
C GLY A 331 -8.27 21.27 2.99
N ASP A 332 -8.24 21.64 4.28
CA ASP A 332 -7.00 21.64 5.09
C ASP A 332 -6.29 20.27 5.11
N TYR A 333 -4.97 20.26 5.23
CA TYR A 333 -4.17 19.03 5.22
C TYR A 333 -4.42 18.16 6.45
N SER A 334 -4.15 16.86 6.35
CA SER A 334 -4.41 15.89 7.42
C SER A 334 -3.35 15.92 8.52
N LYS A 335 -3.79 16.01 9.77
CA LYS A 335 -2.97 16.01 11.00
C LYS A 335 -3.13 14.68 11.73
N ILE A 336 -2.10 14.25 12.46
CA ILE A 336 -2.09 12.94 13.13
C ILE A 336 -3.18 12.79 14.19
N GLY A 337 -3.52 13.89 14.87
CA GLY A 337 -4.57 13.92 15.89
C GLY A 337 -5.97 13.64 15.36
N GLU A 338 -6.19 13.68 14.04
CA GLU A 338 -7.47 13.35 13.41
C GLU A 338 -7.76 11.86 13.43
N PHE A 339 -6.72 11.02 13.48
CA PHE A 339 -6.83 9.57 13.32
C PHE A 339 -6.79 8.82 14.66
N VAL A 340 -6.85 9.52 15.81
CA VAL A 340 -6.60 8.93 17.13
C VAL A 340 -7.57 7.81 17.53
N TYR A 341 -8.75 7.77 16.91
CA TYR A 341 -9.76 6.72 17.13
C TYR A 341 -9.89 5.74 15.95
N ASP A 342 -8.98 5.82 14.97
CA ASP A 342 -8.99 4.91 13.82
C ASP A 342 -8.26 3.61 14.09
N HIS A 343 -9.03 2.53 14.11
CA HIS A 343 -8.51 1.17 14.26
C HIS A 343 -9.05 0.27 13.14
N PRO A 344 -8.23 -0.18 12.17
CA PRO A 344 -6.87 0.29 11.85
C PRO A 344 -6.88 1.64 11.11
N PHE A 345 -5.73 2.31 11.01
CA PHE A 345 -5.54 3.47 10.12
C PHE A 345 -5.72 3.08 8.64
N LEU A 346 -6.30 3.98 7.83
CA LEU A 346 -6.62 3.73 6.42
C LEU A 346 -5.72 4.52 5.44
N TRP A 347 -4.50 4.87 5.87
CA TRP A 347 -3.55 5.63 5.08
C TRP A 347 -3.13 4.89 3.80
N GLY A 348 -3.61 5.38 2.65
CA GLY A 348 -3.29 4.83 1.34
C GLY A 348 -1.93 5.27 0.79
N SER A 349 -1.49 4.63 -0.30
CA SER A 349 -0.32 5.03 -1.10
C SER A 349 -0.64 5.28 -2.58
N ARG A 350 -1.92 5.13 -2.96
CA ARG A 350 -2.47 5.35 -4.30
C ARG A 350 -3.80 6.09 -4.17
N ARG A 351 -4.16 6.87 -5.20
CA ARG A 351 -5.47 7.52 -5.31
C ARG A 351 -6.06 7.31 -6.71
N THR A 352 -7.30 6.83 -6.79
CA THR A 352 -8.08 6.71 -8.04
C THR A 352 -9.48 7.34 -7.95
N GLY A 353 -9.81 7.94 -6.81
CA GLY A 353 -10.92 8.87 -6.62
C GLY A 353 -10.45 10.12 -5.87
N PRO A 354 -11.27 11.17 -5.73
CA PRO A 354 -10.91 12.33 -4.90
C PRO A 354 -10.66 11.91 -3.45
N ASP A 355 -9.87 12.68 -2.69
CA ASP A 355 -9.77 12.40 -1.25
C ASP A 355 -11.06 12.80 -0.52
N LEU A 356 -11.40 12.04 0.53
CA LEU A 356 -12.65 12.20 1.28
C LEU A 356 -12.44 12.64 2.72
N ALA A 357 -11.20 12.91 3.16
CA ALA A 357 -10.89 13.29 4.54
C ALA A 357 -11.61 14.57 5.03
N ARG A 358 -12.24 15.33 4.13
CA ARG A 358 -13.00 16.55 4.40
C ARG A 358 -14.44 16.48 3.86
N ALA A 359 -14.95 15.28 3.59
CA ALA A 359 -16.30 15.10 3.04
C ALA A 359 -17.40 15.61 3.99
N GLY A 360 -17.13 15.71 5.30
CA GLY A 360 -18.02 16.26 6.31
C GLY A 360 -17.95 17.78 6.53
N TYR A 361 -17.07 18.51 5.81
CA TYR A 361 -16.98 19.97 5.92
C TYR A 361 -18.17 20.61 5.20
N VAL A 362 -19.23 21.01 5.91
CA VAL A 362 -20.47 21.49 5.28
C VAL A 362 -20.25 22.65 4.31
N ASN A 363 -19.29 23.53 4.61
CA ASN A 363 -18.94 24.65 3.72
C ASN A 363 -17.71 24.37 2.81
N GLY A 364 -17.24 23.12 2.81
CA GLY A 364 -16.06 22.68 2.05
C GLY A 364 -16.39 22.21 0.64
N PRO A 365 -15.37 22.11 -0.24
CA PRO A 365 -15.55 21.71 -1.64
C PRO A 365 -16.03 20.27 -1.80
N MET A 366 -15.76 19.41 -0.81
CA MET A 366 -16.04 17.98 -0.85
C MET A 366 -17.40 17.58 -0.29
N TYR A 367 -18.13 18.46 0.40
CA TYR A 367 -19.39 18.11 1.03
C TYR A 367 -20.52 17.86 0.04
N LYS A 368 -21.34 16.87 0.39
CA LYS A 368 -22.53 16.45 -0.34
C LYS A 368 -23.60 16.05 0.68
N ASN A 369 -24.85 16.38 0.39
CA ASN A 369 -25.96 16.05 1.29
C ASN A 369 -26.33 14.56 1.21
N SER A 370 -27.21 14.11 2.10
CA SER A 370 -27.61 12.69 2.20
C SER A 370 -28.19 12.16 0.88
N ALA A 371 -29.04 12.95 0.21
CA ALA A 371 -29.65 12.56 -1.05
C ALA A 371 -28.63 12.40 -2.19
N TRP A 372 -27.61 13.25 -2.26
CA TRP A 372 -26.53 13.11 -3.22
C TRP A 372 -25.76 11.82 -2.97
N HIS A 373 -25.39 11.53 -1.71
CA HIS A 373 -24.67 10.30 -1.37
C HIS A 373 -25.48 9.05 -1.72
N TYR A 374 -26.77 9.02 -1.37
CA TYR A 374 -27.67 7.93 -1.74
C TYR A 374 -27.67 7.67 -3.24
N ASN A 375 -27.94 8.71 -4.05
CA ASN A 375 -27.99 8.59 -5.51
C ASN A 375 -26.63 8.21 -6.09
N HIS A 376 -25.54 8.75 -5.54
CA HIS A 376 -24.18 8.41 -5.94
C HIS A 376 -23.86 6.93 -5.70
N PHE A 377 -24.20 6.36 -4.54
CA PHE A 377 -23.98 4.94 -4.29
C PHE A 377 -24.91 4.04 -5.12
N MET A 378 -26.14 4.47 -5.39
CA MET A 378 -27.07 3.73 -6.24
C MET A 378 -26.62 3.66 -7.69
N ASP A 379 -26.10 4.76 -8.25
CA ASP A 379 -25.66 4.86 -9.64
C ASP A 379 -24.68 6.05 -9.85
N PRO A 380 -23.37 5.86 -9.63
CA PRO A 380 -22.38 6.92 -9.82
C PRO A 380 -22.37 7.48 -11.24
N GLN A 381 -22.68 6.65 -12.25
CA GLN A 381 -22.66 7.02 -13.66
C GLN A 381 -23.81 7.96 -14.04
N LYS A 382 -24.95 7.92 -13.34
CA LYS A 382 -26.02 8.92 -13.52
C LYS A 382 -25.65 10.29 -12.97
N MET A 383 -24.83 10.33 -11.93
CA MET A 383 -24.33 11.58 -11.33
C MET A 383 -23.20 12.16 -12.18
N ASN A 384 -22.35 11.29 -12.73
CA ASN A 384 -21.32 11.65 -13.67
C ASN A 384 -21.02 10.49 -14.64
N GLU A 385 -21.34 10.68 -15.92
CA GLU A 385 -21.23 9.63 -16.96
C GLU A 385 -19.82 9.04 -17.09
N GLN A 386 -18.78 9.81 -16.74
CA GLN A 386 -17.39 9.40 -16.85
C GLN A 386 -16.87 8.68 -15.59
N SER A 387 -17.71 8.51 -14.55
CA SER A 387 -17.32 7.83 -13.32
C SER A 387 -16.99 6.35 -13.55
N ILE A 388 -15.80 5.93 -13.11
CA ILE A 388 -15.38 4.52 -13.07
C ILE A 388 -15.74 3.82 -11.75
N MET A 389 -16.36 4.53 -10.81
CA MET A 389 -16.74 3.95 -9.52
C MET A 389 -17.84 2.90 -9.73
N PRO A 390 -17.71 1.69 -9.17
CA PRO A 390 -18.78 0.70 -9.23
C PRO A 390 -20.00 1.17 -8.44
N ARG A 391 -21.16 0.63 -8.80
CA ARG A 391 -22.41 0.83 -8.03
C ARG A 391 -22.31 0.08 -6.71
N TYR A 392 -22.88 0.65 -5.66
CA TYR A 392 -23.01 0.06 -4.32
C TYR A 392 -24.49 0.04 -3.88
N ASP A 393 -25.38 -0.32 -4.80
CA ASP A 393 -26.84 -0.34 -4.57
C ASP A 393 -27.27 -1.34 -3.48
N TRP A 394 -26.41 -2.32 -3.17
CA TRP A 394 -26.64 -3.24 -2.06
C TRP A 394 -26.59 -2.58 -0.69
N PHE A 395 -26.01 -1.39 -0.54
CA PHE A 395 -26.09 -0.63 0.71
C PHE A 395 -27.54 -0.30 1.09
N ALA A 396 -28.42 -0.11 0.10
CA ALA A 396 -29.84 0.12 0.34
C ALA A 396 -30.62 -1.18 0.66
N LYS A 397 -30.00 -2.35 0.48
CA LYS A 397 -30.62 -3.67 0.66
C LYS A 397 -30.15 -4.38 1.92
N LYS A 398 -28.88 -4.21 2.29
CA LYS A 398 -28.26 -4.85 3.46
C LYS A 398 -28.49 -4.02 4.70
N ASP A 399 -28.71 -4.69 5.81
CA ASP A 399 -28.84 -4.08 7.13
C ASP A 399 -27.51 -4.12 7.89
N VAL A 400 -27.28 -3.13 8.74
CA VAL A 400 -26.23 -3.16 9.75
C VAL A 400 -26.57 -4.21 10.82
N ASN A 401 -25.54 -4.79 11.44
CA ASN A 401 -25.74 -5.81 12.47
C ASN A 401 -25.85 -5.16 13.86
N LEU A 402 -27.08 -4.86 14.27
CA LEU A 402 -27.39 -4.23 15.56
C LEU A 402 -26.95 -5.09 16.76
N ASP A 403 -27.01 -6.42 16.65
CA ASP A 403 -26.60 -7.33 17.73
C ASP A 403 -25.10 -7.23 18.04
N MET A 404 -24.30 -6.84 17.03
CA MET A 404 -22.86 -6.67 17.16
C MET A 404 -22.45 -5.27 17.59
N THR A 405 -23.31 -4.26 17.48
CA THR A 405 -22.97 -2.87 17.80
C THR A 405 -22.45 -2.71 19.24
N PRO A 406 -23.07 -3.29 20.29
CA PRO A 406 -22.52 -3.24 21.66
C PRO A 406 -21.14 -3.90 21.78
N ASN A 407 -20.92 -5.03 21.10
CA ASN A 407 -19.62 -5.72 21.09
C ASN A 407 -18.53 -4.84 20.48
N LYS A 408 -18.85 -4.09 19.41
CA LYS A 408 -17.91 -3.18 18.76
C LYS A 408 -17.53 -2.02 19.67
N ILE A 409 -18.49 -1.40 20.36
CA ILE A 409 -18.22 -0.35 21.34
C ILE A 409 -17.29 -0.85 22.45
N ARG A 410 -17.55 -2.03 23.02
CA ARG A 410 -16.66 -2.66 24.02
C ARG A 410 -15.25 -2.92 23.47
N ALA A 411 -15.15 -3.35 22.22
CA ALA A 411 -13.85 -3.54 21.58
C ALA A 411 -13.09 -2.20 21.43
N MET A 412 -13.77 -1.13 21.02
CA MET A 412 -13.16 0.20 20.92
C MET A 412 -12.75 0.76 22.30
N GLN A 413 -13.56 0.55 23.34
CA GLN A 413 -13.19 0.86 24.73
C GLN A 413 -11.92 0.13 25.15
N THR A 414 -11.80 -1.16 24.80
CA THR A 414 -10.60 -1.98 25.07
C THR A 414 -9.36 -1.44 24.35
N LEU A 415 -9.56 -0.86 23.15
CA LEU A 415 -8.51 -0.19 22.37
C LEU A 415 -8.17 1.22 22.89
N GLY A 416 -8.86 1.70 23.94
CA GLY A 416 -8.59 2.99 24.58
C GLY A 416 -9.42 4.15 24.04
N VAL A 417 -10.44 3.90 23.22
CA VAL A 417 -11.37 4.95 22.77
C VAL A 417 -12.29 5.35 23.93
N PRO A 418 -12.41 6.65 24.26
CA PRO A 418 -13.04 7.13 25.49
C PRO A 418 -14.58 7.17 25.40
N TYR A 419 -15.22 6.05 25.08
CA TYR A 419 -16.67 5.92 25.25
C TYR A 419 -17.02 5.85 26.75
N PRO A 420 -18.11 6.51 27.21
CA PRO A 420 -18.57 6.39 28.60
C PRO A 420 -18.77 4.94 29.04
N GLU A 421 -18.58 4.67 30.33
CA GLU A 421 -18.89 3.37 30.91
C GLU A 421 -20.39 3.07 30.74
N GLY A 422 -20.73 1.86 30.26
CA GLY A 422 -22.10 1.46 29.94
C GLY A 422 -22.66 2.01 28.62
N PHE A 423 -21.86 2.74 27.82
CA PHE A 423 -22.32 3.26 26.52
C PHE A 423 -22.72 2.16 25.53
N ASP A 424 -22.16 0.95 25.67
CA ASP A 424 -22.52 -0.22 24.90
C ASP A 424 -23.99 -0.67 25.09
N GLU A 425 -24.59 -0.38 26.25
CA GLU A 425 -26.01 -0.67 26.52
C GLU A 425 -26.96 0.26 25.75
N GLN A 426 -26.53 1.49 25.47
CA GLN A 426 -27.31 2.52 24.76
C GLN A 426 -26.92 2.65 23.28
N ALA A 427 -25.88 1.95 22.83
CA ALA A 427 -25.29 2.12 21.51
C ALA A 427 -26.28 1.90 20.36
N VAL A 428 -27.20 0.93 20.51
CA VAL A 428 -28.23 0.64 19.49
C VAL A 428 -29.26 1.76 19.42
N ASP A 429 -29.67 2.30 20.56
CA ASP A 429 -30.64 3.40 20.61
C ASP A 429 -30.04 4.67 19.99
N GLU A 430 -28.78 4.99 20.30
CA GLU A 430 -28.05 6.12 19.72
C GLU A 430 -27.86 5.95 18.20
N LEU A 431 -27.53 4.74 17.75
CA LEU A 431 -27.43 4.39 16.32
C LEU A 431 -28.75 4.71 15.61
N LEU A 432 -29.86 4.18 16.13
CA LEU A 432 -31.17 4.35 15.51
C LEU A 432 -31.65 5.80 15.59
N TRP A 433 -31.35 6.51 16.67
CA TRP A 433 -31.66 7.94 16.79
C TRP A 433 -31.00 8.75 15.68
N GLN A 434 -29.68 8.59 15.49
CA GLN A 434 -28.93 9.29 14.43
C GLN A 434 -29.40 8.85 13.03
N ALA A 435 -29.64 7.54 12.84
CA ALA A 435 -30.10 7.00 11.57
C ALA A 435 -31.45 7.60 11.15
N ASN A 436 -32.38 7.76 12.09
CA ASN A 436 -33.68 8.37 11.83
C ASN A 436 -33.57 9.85 11.39
N GLN A 437 -32.55 10.60 11.82
CA GLN A 437 -32.31 11.96 11.34
C GLN A 437 -31.93 11.96 9.85
N ILE A 438 -31.02 11.07 9.45
CA ILE A 438 -30.60 10.93 8.04
C ILE A 438 -31.76 10.43 7.17
N VAL A 439 -32.55 9.47 7.67
CA VAL A 439 -33.76 9.00 6.97
C VAL A 439 -34.77 10.13 6.79
N ALA A 440 -34.96 10.97 7.81
CA ALA A 440 -35.85 12.13 7.70
C ALA A 440 -35.35 13.12 6.63
N GLU A 441 -34.04 13.40 6.56
CA GLU A 441 -33.44 14.23 5.50
C GLU A 441 -33.65 13.62 4.10
N LEU A 442 -33.42 12.32 3.95
CA LEU A 442 -33.62 11.59 2.69
C LEU A 442 -35.09 11.63 2.24
N LYS A 443 -36.02 11.51 3.19
CA LYS A 443 -37.46 11.58 2.92
C LYS A 443 -37.89 12.93 2.36
N LEU A 444 -37.27 14.04 2.80
CA LEU A 444 -37.51 15.37 2.21
C LEU A 444 -37.12 15.44 0.74
N SER A 445 -36.20 14.59 0.30
CA SER A 445 -35.77 14.44 -1.09
C SER A 445 -36.53 13.34 -1.85
N GLY A 446 -37.59 12.77 -1.27
CA GLY A 446 -38.41 11.72 -1.89
C GLY A 446 -37.77 10.32 -1.85
N ILE A 447 -36.76 10.10 -1.02
CA ILE A 447 -36.08 8.80 -0.88
C ILE A 447 -36.57 8.12 0.40
N GLU A 448 -37.20 6.97 0.26
CA GLU A 448 -37.63 6.14 1.39
C GLU A 448 -36.63 4.99 1.61
N ILE A 449 -36.09 4.90 2.82
CA ILE A 449 -35.16 3.86 3.23
C ILE A 449 -35.31 3.58 4.73
N GLU A 450 -35.12 2.32 5.13
CA GLU A 450 -35.12 1.93 6.54
C GLU A 450 -33.85 2.43 7.25
N PRO A 451 -33.94 2.86 8.53
CA PRO A 451 -32.80 3.39 9.29
C PRO A 451 -31.69 2.36 9.51
N THR A 452 -31.99 1.07 9.41
CA THR A 452 -31.04 -0.02 9.62
C THR A 452 -30.17 -0.33 8.40
N LYS A 453 -30.38 0.33 7.25
CA LYS A 453 -29.61 0.01 6.04
C LYS A 453 -28.17 0.49 6.11
N GLU A 454 -27.25 -0.32 5.56
CA GLU A 454 -25.82 0.03 5.41
C GLU A 454 -25.63 1.39 4.71
N MET A 455 -26.56 1.78 3.82
CA MET A 455 -26.59 3.08 3.15
C MET A 455 -26.64 4.25 4.14
N VAL A 456 -27.49 4.15 5.17
CA VAL A 456 -27.66 5.21 6.17
C VAL A 456 -26.39 5.34 7.01
N ALA A 457 -25.81 4.20 7.40
CA ALA A 457 -24.53 4.17 8.11
C ALA A 457 -23.38 4.75 7.29
N MET A 458 -23.28 4.40 6.00
CA MET A 458 -22.28 4.94 5.08
C MET A 458 -22.40 6.47 4.94
N ILE A 459 -23.62 6.99 4.81
CA ILE A 459 -23.86 8.45 4.77
C ILE A 459 -23.39 9.11 6.05
N ALA A 460 -23.72 8.55 7.22
CA ALA A 460 -23.27 9.07 8.52
C ALA A 460 -21.73 9.15 8.58
N TYR A 461 -21.04 8.09 8.14
CA TYR A 461 -19.58 8.08 8.11
C TYR A 461 -19.00 9.12 7.14
N MET A 462 -19.58 9.29 5.94
CA MET A 462 -19.12 10.33 5.00
C MET A 462 -19.28 11.74 5.58
N HIS A 463 -20.37 12.00 6.31
CA HIS A 463 -20.61 13.28 6.98
C HIS A 463 -19.73 13.50 8.20
N LYS A 464 -19.18 12.43 8.79
CA LYS A 464 -18.23 12.51 9.90
C LYS A 464 -16.81 12.89 9.46
N LEU A 465 -16.38 12.50 8.25
CA LEU A 465 -15.00 12.68 7.80
C LEU A 465 -14.55 14.16 7.83
N GLY A 466 -13.70 14.50 8.80
CA GLY A 466 -13.19 15.86 9.04
C GLY A 466 -14.16 16.79 9.78
N ARG A 467 -15.41 16.39 10.05
CA ARG A 467 -16.44 17.25 10.63
C ARG A 467 -15.98 18.01 11.87
N ASP A 468 -15.29 17.31 12.76
CA ASP A 468 -14.83 17.77 14.07
C ASP A 468 -13.75 18.87 14.00
N ILE A 469 -13.13 19.07 12.84
CA ILE A 469 -12.04 20.03 12.64
C ILE A 469 -12.38 21.05 11.55
N GLU A 470 -13.65 21.12 11.14
CA GLU A 470 -14.13 22.20 10.27
C GLU A 470 -13.83 23.55 10.93
N PRO A 471 -13.08 24.46 10.27
CA PRO A 471 -12.82 25.77 10.83
C PRO A 471 -14.15 26.48 11.09
N ASN A 472 -14.47 26.74 12.35
CA ASN A 472 -15.57 27.63 12.69
C ASN A 472 -15.30 28.97 12.00
N THR A 473 -16.24 29.46 11.19
CA THR A 473 -16.18 30.77 10.52
C THR A 473 -16.01 31.97 11.47
N ASN A 474 -15.93 31.73 12.78
CA ASN A 474 -15.77 32.73 13.84
C ASN A 474 -14.44 32.67 14.62
N GLN A 475 -13.42 31.89 14.19
CA GLN A 475 -12.15 31.81 14.92
C GLN A 475 -10.93 32.49 14.26
N ASN A 476 -11.12 33.26 13.17
CA ASN A 476 -10.04 34.00 12.51
C ASN A 476 -10.13 35.53 12.65
N LEU A 477 -10.47 36.01 13.84
CA LEU A 477 -10.24 37.39 14.29
C LEU A 477 -9.93 37.34 15.79
N ASP A 478 -8.69 36.98 16.14
CA ASP A 478 -7.96 37.44 17.33
C ASP A 478 -6.82 36.48 17.67
N SER A 479 -5.69 36.64 16.98
CA SER A 479 -4.36 36.50 17.59
C SER A 479 -3.30 37.09 16.66
N HIS A 480 -3.45 38.38 16.35
CA HIS A 480 -2.27 39.23 16.30
C HIS A 480 -1.93 39.54 17.76
N ASP A 481 -1.11 38.68 18.38
CA ASP A 481 -0.38 39.11 19.57
C ASP A 481 0.98 39.64 19.11
N THR A 482 1.02 40.96 19.06
CA THR A 482 2.21 41.79 18.97
C THR A 482 2.70 42.09 20.39
N GLY A 483 3.94 41.73 20.70
CA GLY A 483 4.70 42.16 21.89
C GLY A 483 5.23 40.97 22.68
N GLU A 484 6.52 40.81 22.99
CA GLU A 484 7.72 41.68 22.96
C GLU A 484 8.95 40.83 22.58
#